data_AF-A0AAV6V3C7-F1
#
_entry.id   AF-A0AAV6V3C7-F1
#
_cell.length_a   1.000
_cell.length_b   1.000
_cell.length_c   1.000
_cell.angle_alpha   90.00
_cell.angle_beta   90.00
_cell.angle_gamma   90.00
#
_symmetry.space_group_name_H-M   'P 1'
#
loop_
_entity.id
_entity.type
_entity.pdbx_description
1 polymer ?
#
loop_
_entity_poly.entity_id
_entity_poly.type
_entity_poly.pdbx_seq_one_letter_code
_entity_poly.pdbx_strand_id
1 'polypeptide(L)'
;MPMATDIWAECAEGTAIKFDISRQEQDNYAIQRYKKTIAASEVNMLLNLKTITAANAGVLTDGAAACVLTSGSYADANDLKPLARILAFADAALEPVDFSISPSYAVRKILSNANLDKDDIALWEINEPSSVVGLANIKILNLDPEKVNIHGGSVALGHPLA
;
A
#
# COMPACT_ATOMS: atom_id res chain seq x y z
N MET A 1 -29.22 -8.50 3.42
CA MET A 1 -27.89 -9.05 3.14
C MET A 1 -26.93 -7.89 3.32
N PRO A 2 -25.93 -7.95 4.21
CA PRO A 2 -24.96 -6.85 4.32
C PRO A 2 -24.28 -6.67 2.95
N MET A 3 -24.04 -5.43 2.54
CA MET A 3 -23.29 -5.17 1.32
C MET A 3 -21.81 -5.53 1.57
N ALA A 4 -21.07 -5.93 0.53
CA ALA A 4 -19.66 -6.32 0.67
C ALA A 4 -18.78 -5.22 1.32
N THR A 5 -19.18 -3.95 1.19
CA THR A 5 -18.55 -2.79 1.84
C THR A 5 -18.70 -2.78 3.36
N ASP A 6 -19.81 -3.32 3.88
CA ASP A 6 -20.08 -3.37 5.32
C ASP A 6 -19.06 -4.33 6.00
N ILE A 7 -18.70 -5.41 5.32
CA ILE A 7 -17.74 -6.41 5.81
C ILE A 7 -16.33 -5.80 5.93
N TRP A 8 -15.87 -5.01 4.96
CA TRP A 8 -14.52 -4.43 5.02
C TRP A 8 -14.36 -3.41 6.13
N ALA A 9 -15.34 -2.54 6.31
CA ALA A 9 -15.33 -1.57 7.41
C ALA A 9 -15.38 -2.27 8.77
N GLU A 10 -16.22 -3.31 8.92
CA GLU A 10 -16.32 -4.09 10.16
C GLU A 10 -15.03 -4.82 10.51
N CYS A 11 -14.34 -5.41 9.53
CA CYS A 11 -13.05 -6.08 9.77
C CYS A 11 -11.94 -5.07 10.12
N ALA A 12 -11.95 -3.89 9.50
CA ALA A 12 -11.04 -2.81 9.85
C ALA A 12 -11.31 -2.30 11.28
N GLU A 13 -12.58 -2.16 11.67
CA GLU A 13 -12.97 -1.80 13.05
C GLU A 13 -12.50 -2.87 14.05
N GLY A 14 -12.74 -4.16 13.76
CA GLY A 14 -12.26 -5.27 14.59
C GLY A 14 -10.73 -5.26 14.74
N THR A 15 -10.02 -4.91 13.67
CA THR A 15 -8.56 -4.75 13.70
C THR A 15 -8.15 -3.54 14.54
N ALA A 16 -8.82 -2.40 14.41
CA ALA A 16 -8.52 -1.21 15.20
C ALA A 16 -8.66 -1.49 16.71
N ILE A 17 -9.74 -2.18 17.11
CA ILE A 17 -9.95 -2.61 18.49
C ILE A 17 -8.85 -3.58 18.94
N LYS A 18 -8.57 -4.62 18.13
CA LYS A 18 -7.59 -5.67 18.45
C LYS A 18 -6.17 -5.13 18.64
N PHE A 19 -5.80 -4.09 17.90
CA PHE A 19 -4.47 -3.50 17.93
C PHE A 19 -4.41 -2.16 18.69
N ASP A 20 -5.48 -1.75 19.36
CA ASP A 20 -5.57 -0.50 20.11
C ASP A 20 -5.18 0.72 19.26
N ILE A 21 -5.80 0.82 18.06
CA ILE A 21 -5.57 1.92 17.12
C ILE A 21 -6.69 2.93 17.29
N SER A 22 -6.36 4.07 17.90
CA SER A 22 -7.33 5.13 18.17
C SER A 22 -7.80 5.83 16.90
N ARG A 23 -8.97 6.47 16.99
CA ARG A 23 -9.46 7.36 15.94
C ARG A 23 -8.47 8.48 15.61
N GLN A 24 -7.79 9.03 16.61
CA GLN A 24 -6.81 10.10 16.41
C GLN A 24 -5.61 9.61 15.60
N GLU A 25 -5.14 8.37 15.84
CA GLU A 25 -4.06 7.77 15.05
C GLU A 25 -4.50 7.56 13.60
N GLN A 26 -5.72 7.07 13.37
CA GLN A 26 -6.26 6.88 12.02
C GLN A 26 -6.35 8.20 11.24
N ASP A 27 -6.84 9.26 11.89
CA ASP A 27 -6.96 10.60 11.30
C ASP A 27 -5.58 11.22 11.04
N ASN A 28 -4.66 11.11 11.99
CA ASN A 28 -3.28 11.58 11.83
C ASN A 28 -2.59 10.87 10.67
N TYR A 29 -2.77 9.57 10.57
CA TYR A 29 -2.24 8.76 9.48
C TYR A 29 -2.77 9.23 8.13
N ALA A 30 -4.10 9.41 8.01
CA ALA A 30 -4.72 9.92 6.78
C ALA A 30 -4.17 11.30 6.39
N ILE A 31 -4.07 12.24 7.35
CA ILE A 31 -3.51 13.57 7.12
C ILE A 31 -2.07 13.47 6.60
N GLN A 32 -1.25 12.58 7.14
CA GLN A 32 0.12 12.38 6.67
C GLN A 32 0.16 11.81 5.25
N ARG A 33 -0.76 10.90 4.89
CA ARG A 33 -0.87 10.38 3.51
C ARG A 33 -1.22 11.49 2.52
N TYR A 34 -2.18 12.35 2.84
CA TYR A 34 -2.50 13.50 2.01
C TYR A 34 -1.32 14.47 1.86
N LYS A 35 -0.58 14.75 2.94
CA LYS A 35 0.62 15.61 2.87
C LYS A 35 1.70 15.01 1.96
N LYS A 36 1.99 13.71 2.11
CA LYS A 36 2.98 13.00 1.27
C LYS A 36 2.56 13.00 -0.21
N THR A 37 1.27 12.78 -0.51
CA THR A 37 0.74 12.86 -1.87
C THR A 37 0.86 14.27 -2.47
N ILE A 38 0.55 15.32 -1.71
CA ILE A 38 0.68 16.70 -2.17
C ILE A 38 2.15 17.00 -2.49
N ALA A 39 3.06 16.69 -1.56
CA ALA A 39 4.49 16.91 -1.76
C ALA A 39 5.02 16.16 -3.00
N ALA A 40 4.62 14.90 -3.20
CA ALA A 40 5.00 14.12 -4.38
C ALA A 40 4.42 14.70 -5.69
N SER A 41 3.21 15.26 -5.64
CA SER A 41 2.59 15.93 -6.80
C SER A 41 3.33 17.22 -7.18
N GLU A 42 3.75 18.02 -6.19
CA GLU A 42 4.49 19.28 -6.42
C GLU A 42 5.84 19.07 -7.12
N VAL A 43 6.45 17.90 -6.94
CA VAL A 43 7.71 17.51 -7.61
C VAL A 43 7.50 16.62 -8.85
N ASN A 44 6.26 16.56 -9.38
CA ASN A 44 5.88 15.78 -10.56
C ASN A 44 6.19 14.27 -10.46
N MET A 45 6.15 13.67 -9.25
CA MET A 45 6.35 12.23 -9.06
C MET A 45 5.09 11.38 -9.31
N LEU A 46 3.90 11.98 -9.32
CA LEU A 46 2.62 11.28 -9.47
C LEU A 46 1.92 11.61 -10.80
N LEU A 47 1.41 12.83 -10.93
CA LEU A 47 0.73 13.33 -12.12
C LEU A 47 1.12 14.80 -12.33
N ASN A 48 1.21 15.26 -13.58
CA ASN A 48 1.41 16.68 -13.93
C ASN A 48 0.13 17.52 -13.74
N LEU A 49 -0.57 17.33 -12.61
CA LEU A 49 -1.77 18.09 -12.26
C LEU A 49 -1.36 19.37 -11.52
N LYS A 50 -1.87 20.52 -11.97
CA LYS A 50 -1.47 21.83 -11.42
C LYS A 50 -2.39 22.38 -10.34
N THR A 51 -3.65 21.92 -10.29
CA THR A 51 -4.70 22.52 -9.46
C THR A 51 -5.59 21.51 -8.75
N ILE A 52 -5.67 20.27 -9.27
CA ILE A 52 -6.45 19.17 -8.69
C ILE A 52 -5.51 18.29 -7.88
N THR A 53 -5.94 17.93 -6.67
CA THR A 53 -5.23 17.05 -5.74
C THR A 53 -6.15 15.95 -5.26
N ALA A 54 -5.57 14.86 -4.75
CA ALA A 54 -6.26 13.83 -4.00
C ALA A 54 -7.24 14.37 -2.94
N ALA A 55 -6.87 15.46 -2.24
CA ALA A 55 -7.66 16.04 -1.15
C ALA A 55 -8.87 16.85 -1.61
N ASN A 56 -8.93 17.26 -2.88
CA ASN A 56 -10.00 18.10 -3.44
C ASN A 56 -10.73 17.46 -4.63
N ALA A 57 -10.45 16.18 -4.91
CA ALA A 57 -11.15 15.34 -5.88
C ALA A 57 -12.22 14.45 -5.21
N GLY A 58 -13.16 13.91 -5.99
CA GLY A 58 -14.17 12.98 -5.49
C GLY A 58 -13.55 11.66 -4.99
N VAL A 59 -14.11 11.10 -3.91
CA VAL A 59 -13.62 9.89 -3.21
C VAL A 59 -13.90 8.56 -3.93
N LEU A 60 -14.59 8.57 -5.08
CA LEU A 60 -14.66 7.42 -5.97
C LEU A 60 -13.58 7.60 -7.04
N THR A 61 -12.63 6.67 -7.09
CA THR A 61 -11.47 6.76 -7.98
C THR A 61 -11.54 5.72 -9.08
N ASP A 62 -11.52 6.19 -10.33
CA ASP A 62 -11.29 5.37 -11.51
C ASP A 62 -9.80 5.47 -11.90
N GLY A 63 -9.20 4.34 -12.25
CA GLY A 63 -7.79 4.30 -12.64
C GLY A 63 -7.42 3.01 -13.36
N ALA A 64 -6.33 3.06 -14.12
CA ALA A 64 -5.76 1.89 -14.80
C ALA A 64 -4.23 1.94 -14.72
N ALA A 65 -3.60 0.77 -14.68
CA ALA A 65 -2.16 0.62 -14.72
C ALA A 65 -1.77 -0.48 -15.71
N ALA A 66 -0.59 -0.35 -16.33
CA ALA A 66 -0.02 -1.36 -17.20
C ALA A 66 1.47 -1.55 -16.87
N CYS A 67 1.92 -2.80 -16.86
CA CYS A 67 3.32 -3.17 -16.70
C CYS A 67 3.71 -4.14 -17.81
N VAL A 68 4.86 -3.91 -18.45
CA VAL A 68 5.43 -4.83 -19.43
C VAL A 68 6.51 -5.66 -18.74
N LEU A 69 6.35 -6.98 -18.80
CA LEU A 69 7.28 -7.94 -18.20
C LEU A 69 7.97 -8.74 -19.30
N THR A 70 9.22 -9.08 -19.05
CA THR A 70 10.02 -9.97 -19.91
C THR A 70 11.03 -10.74 -19.08
N SER A 71 11.59 -11.82 -19.64
CA SER A 71 12.71 -12.52 -19.00
C SER A 71 13.99 -11.69 -19.10
N GLY A 72 14.91 -11.87 -18.15
CA GLY A 72 16.23 -11.25 -18.22
C GLY A 72 16.97 -11.60 -19.53
N SER A 73 16.91 -12.87 -19.93
CA SER A 73 17.53 -13.33 -21.18
C SER A 73 16.97 -12.66 -22.44
N TYR A 74 15.66 -12.39 -22.48
CA TYR A 74 15.06 -11.69 -23.61
C TYR A 74 15.43 -10.22 -23.59
N ALA A 75 15.45 -9.59 -22.41
CA ALA A 75 15.91 -8.20 -22.27
C ALA A 75 17.34 -8.04 -22.76
N ASP A 76 18.25 -8.93 -22.33
CA ASP A 76 19.66 -8.93 -22.73
C ASP A 76 19.82 -9.15 -24.25
N ALA A 77 19.08 -10.10 -24.83
CA ALA A 77 19.16 -10.41 -26.26
C ALA A 77 18.59 -9.30 -27.17
N ASN A 78 17.80 -8.37 -26.62
CA ASN A 78 17.15 -7.30 -27.37
C ASN A 78 17.58 -5.89 -26.89
N ASP A 79 18.70 -5.79 -26.16
CA ASP A 79 19.26 -4.54 -25.65
C ASP A 79 18.24 -3.68 -24.86
N LEU A 80 17.30 -4.33 -24.17
CA LEU A 80 16.32 -3.65 -23.34
C LEU A 80 16.96 -3.22 -22.01
N LYS A 81 16.48 -2.12 -21.44
CA LYS A 81 16.92 -1.61 -20.13
C LYS A 81 15.80 -1.78 -19.11
N PRO A 82 15.76 -2.88 -18.33
CA PRO A 82 14.74 -3.09 -17.33
C PRO A 82 14.77 -1.99 -16.26
N LEU A 83 13.60 -1.52 -15.83
CA LEU A 83 13.47 -0.54 -14.74
C LEU A 83 13.65 -1.19 -13.36
N ALA A 84 13.23 -2.45 -13.23
CA ALA A 84 13.30 -3.22 -12.00
C ALA A 84 13.30 -4.72 -12.32
N ARG A 85 13.56 -5.54 -11.30
CA ARG A 85 13.46 -7.00 -11.35
C ARG A 85 12.58 -7.49 -10.20
N ILE A 86 11.67 -8.41 -10.50
CA ILE A 86 10.87 -9.11 -9.49
C ILE A 86 11.76 -10.19 -8.86
N LEU A 87 12.01 -10.10 -7.55
CA LEU A 87 12.84 -11.06 -6.83
C LEU A 87 12.05 -12.27 -6.31
N ALA A 88 10.82 -12.03 -5.84
CA ALA A 88 9.96 -13.08 -5.32
C ALA A 88 8.49 -12.64 -5.38
N PHE A 89 7.59 -13.58 -5.11
CA PHE A 89 6.16 -13.35 -4.87
C PHE A 89 5.68 -14.22 -3.71
N ALA A 90 4.70 -13.73 -2.95
CA ALA A 90 4.05 -14.47 -1.88
C ALA A 90 2.65 -13.93 -1.64
N ASP A 91 1.76 -14.82 -1.22
CA ASP A 91 0.40 -14.52 -0.79
C ASP A 91 0.14 -15.06 0.63
N ALA A 92 -0.86 -14.48 1.28
CA ALA A 92 -1.35 -14.96 2.55
C ALA A 92 -2.86 -14.77 2.64
N ALA A 93 -3.53 -15.77 3.18
CA ALA A 93 -4.94 -15.72 3.53
C ALA A 93 -5.07 -15.92 5.04
N LEU A 94 -6.06 -15.24 5.61
CA LEU A 94 -6.50 -15.39 6.99
C LEU A 94 -8.02 -15.52 6.97
N GLU A 95 -8.61 -15.75 8.14
CA GLU A 95 -10.05 -15.61 8.30
C GLU A 95 -10.50 -14.23 7.77
N PRO A 96 -11.67 -14.13 7.10
CA PRO A 96 -12.12 -12.87 6.51
C PRO A 96 -12.10 -11.69 7.48
N VAL A 97 -12.40 -11.95 8.76
CA VAL A 97 -12.40 -10.94 9.84
C VAL A 97 -11.02 -10.31 10.09
N ASP A 98 -9.95 -11.05 9.79
CA ASP A 98 -8.56 -10.66 9.98
C ASP A 98 -7.88 -10.22 8.66
N PHE A 99 -8.65 -9.96 7.58
CA PHE A 99 -8.06 -9.64 6.28
C PHE A 99 -7.09 -8.45 6.34
N SER A 100 -7.37 -7.48 7.21
CA SER A 100 -6.61 -6.23 7.37
C SER A 100 -5.16 -6.46 7.81
N ILE A 101 -4.84 -7.63 8.37
CA ILE A 101 -3.48 -8.00 8.79
C ILE A 101 -2.82 -9.05 7.89
N SER A 102 -3.53 -9.53 6.86
CA SER A 102 -2.96 -10.47 5.88
C SER A 102 -1.67 -9.98 5.21
N PRO A 103 -1.44 -8.66 4.94
CA PRO A 103 -0.18 -8.18 4.38
C PRO A 103 1.03 -8.54 5.24
N SER A 104 0.94 -8.47 6.58
CA SER A 104 2.05 -8.83 7.47
C SER A 104 2.48 -10.29 7.36
N TYR A 105 1.55 -11.20 7.05
CA TYR A 105 1.85 -12.61 6.84
C TYR A 105 2.49 -12.84 5.47
N ALA A 106 2.00 -12.14 4.43
CA ALA A 106 2.62 -12.17 3.11
C ALA A 106 4.05 -11.59 3.14
N VAL A 107 4.28 -10.50 3.89
CA VAL A 107 5.61 -9.89 4.07
C VAL A 107 6.60 -10.85 4.73
N ARG A 108 6.20 -11.59 5.76
CA ARG A 108 7.08 -12.58 6.39
C ARG A 108 7.47 -13.70 5.42
N LYS A 109 6.52 -14.18 4.60
CA LYS A 109 6.79 -15.20 3.59
C LYS A 109 7.69 -14.68 2.47
N ILE A 110 7.44 -13.48 1.93
CA ILE A 110 8.23 -12.93 0.82
C ILE A 110 9.68 -12.68 1.23
N LEU A 111 9.91 -12.17 2.44
CA LEU A 111 11.26 -11.96 2.97
C LEU A 111 12.02 -13.29 3.08
N SER A 112 11.36 -14.34 3.59
CA SER A 112 11.93 -15.69 3.62
C SER A 112 12.21 -16.24 2.21
N ASN A 113 11.29 -16.06 1.25
CA ASN A 113 11.45 -16.54 -0.13
C ASN A 113 12.58 -15.82 -0.87
N ALA A 114 12.76 -14.52 -0.59
CA ALA A 114 13.81 -13.69 -1.18
C ALA A 114 15.15 -13.79 -0.43
N ASN A 115 15.19 -14.46 0.72
CA ASN A 115 16.33 -14.49 1.63
C ASN A 115 16.83 -13.07 1.98
N LEU A 116 15.89 -12.21 2.38
CA LEU A 116 16.13 -10.83 2.80
C LEU A 116 15.61 -10.60 4.22
N ASP A 117 16.22 -9.67 4.94
CA ASP A 117 15.67 -9.12 6.17
C ASP A 117 14.80 -7.88 5.87
N LYS A 118 13.91 -7.50 6.79
CA LYS A 118 13.12 -6.27 6.69
C LYS A 118 14.02 -5.03 6.57
N ASP A 119 15.21 -5.07 7.16
CA ASP A 119 16.14 -3.93 7.18
C ASP A 119 16.89 -3.77 5.85
N ASP A 120 16.89 -4.79 4.99
CA ASP A 120 17.39 -4.71 3.61
C ASP A 120 16.42 -3.94 2.69
N ILE A 121 15.18 -3.74 3.12
CA ILE A 121 14.14 -3.09 2.33
C ILE A 121 14.22 -1.58 2.49
N ALA A 122 14.48 -0.90 1.39
CA ALA A 122 14.59 0.56 1.36
C ALA A 122 13.24 1.25 1.54
N LEU A 123 12.19 0.73 0.88
CA LEU A 123 10.85 1.32 0.84
C LEU A 123 9.78 0.23 0.84
N TRP A 124 8.64 0.55 1.45
CA TRP A 124 7.47 -0.33 1.55
C TRP A 124 6.27 0.35 0.91
N GLU A 125 5.66 -0.31 -0.06
CA GLU A 125 4.36 0.06 -0.61
C GLU A 125 3.30 -0.92 -0.08
N ILE A 126 2.48 -0.46 0.87
CA ILE A 126 1.41 -1.22 1.51
C ILE A 126 0.08 -0.63 1.06
N ASN A 127 -0.81 -1.42 0.45
CA ASN A 127 -2.16 -0.96 0.10
C ASN A 127 -2.97 -0.59 1.36
N GLU A 128 -3.69 0.52 1.33
CA GLU A 128 -4.40 1.12 2.47
C GLU A 128 -5.88 1.36 2.13
N PRO A 129 -6.74 0.33 2.05
CA PRO A 129 -8.17 0.55 1.88
C PRO A 129 -8.79 1.27 3.10
N SER A 130 -8.08 1.28 4.24
CA SER A 130 -8.30 2.16 5.38
C SER A 130 -6.98 2.46 6.09
N SER A 131 -6.92 3.52 6.89
CA SER A 131 -5.73 3.86 7.72
C SER A 131 -5.34 2.71 8.66
N VAL A 132 -6.32 1.91 9.11
CA VAL A 132 -6.09 0.79 10.02
C VAL A 132 -5.20 -0.28 9.39
N VAL A 133 -5.38 -0.58 8.10
CA VAL A 133 -4.53 -1.59 7.40
C VAL A 133 -3.07 -1.14 7.43
N GLY A 134 -2.80 0.11 7.08
CA GLY A 134 -1.44 0.67 7.13
C GLY A 134 -0.85 0.63 8.55
N LEU A 135 -1.57 1.20 9.53
CA LEU A 135 -1.13 1.29 10.93
C LEU A 135 -0.89 -0.10 11.56
N ALA A 136 -1.82 -1.04 11.37
CA ALA A 136 -1.70 -2.38 11.93
C ALA A 136 -0.49 -3.12 11.36
N ASN A 137 -0.27 -3.09 10.04
CA ASN A 137 0.85 -3.80 9.44
C ASN A 137 2.20 -3.15 9.77
N ILE A 138 2.28 -1.82 9.87
CA ILE A 138 3.47 -1.11 10.39
C ILE A 138 3.80 -1.60 11.80
N LYS A 139 2.79 -1.68 12.68
CA LYS A 139 2.95 -2.14 14.07
C LYS A 139 3.36 -3.61 14.16
N ILE A 140 2.69 -4.50 13.42
CA ILE A 140 2.94 -5.96 13.45
C ILE A 140 4.32 -6.32 12.92
N LEU A 141 4.79 -5.60 11.89
CA LEU A 141 6.08 -5.83 11.25
C LEU A 141 7.20 -4.98 11.85
N ASN A 142 6.87 -4.05 12.75
CA ASN A 142 7.80 -3.08 13.33
C ASN A 142 8.58 -2.32 12.24
N LEU A 143 7.85 -1.75 11.28
CA LEU A 143 8.42 -0.98 10.18
C LEU A 143 8.64 0.48 10.58
N ASP A 144 9.65 1.10 9.96
CA ASP A 144 9.84 2.55 10.00
C ASP A 144 8.73 3.24 9.18
N PRO A 145 7.85 4.05 9.80
CA PRO A 145 6.78 4.75 9.08
C PRO A 145 7.27 5.71 8.00
N GLU A 146 8.53 6.19 8.10
CA GLU A 146 9.13 7.07 7.10
C GLU A 146 9.55 6.32 5.83
N LYS A 147 9.63 4.99 5.86
CA LYS A 147 9.89 4.15 4.68
C LYS A 147 8.63 3.60 4.03
N VAL A 148 7.44 3.85 4.60
CA VAL A 148 6.17 3.28 4.13
C VAL A 148 5.37 4.32 3.36
N ASN A 149 4.99 4.00 2.12
CA ASN A 149 4.11 4.80 1.25
C ASN A 149 4.59 6.25 1.19
N ILE A 150 5.85 6.44 0.80
CA ILE A 150 6.57 7.72 0.94
C ILE A 150 6.01 8.82 0.04
N HIS A 151 5.32 8.43 -1.04
CA HIS A 151 4.64 9.33 -1.98
C HIS A 151 3.14 9.44 -1.70
N GLY A 152 2.71 9.00 -0.51
CA GLY A 152 1.32 8.81 -0.14
C GLY A 152 0.86 7.39 -0.42
N GLY A 153 -0.41 7.10 -0.13
CA GLY A 153 -1.02 5.78 -0.26
C GLY A 153 -2.48 5.90 -0.66
N SER A 154 -3.18 4.78 -0.79
CA SER A 154 -4.56 4.74 -1.32
C SER A 154 -5.58 5.51 -0.47
N VAL A 155 -5.30 5.76 0.81
CA VAL A 155 -6.12 6.67 1.64
C VAL A 155 -6.19 8.08 1.02
N ALA A 156 -5.14 8.52 0.35
CA ALA A 156 -5.09 9.79 -0.35
C ALA A 156 -5.29 9.62 -1.87
N LEU A 157 -4.53 8.72 -2.49
CA LEU A 157 -4.48 8.56 -3.95
C LEU A 157 -5.72 7.90 -4.56
N GLY A 158 -6.53 7.23 -3.74
CA GLY A 158 -7.64 6.39 -4.20
C GLY A 158 -7.28 4.92 -4.31
N HIS A 159 -8.32 4.10 -4.47
CA HIS A 159 -8.22 2.66 -4.57
C HIS A 159 -9.15 2.14 -5.69
N PRO A 160 -8.75 2.27 -6.97
CA PRO A 160 -9.48 1.64 -8.06
C PRO A 160 -9.39 0.12 -7.89
N LEU A 161 -10.50 -0.50 -7.53
CA LEU A 161 -10.59 -1.96 -7.40
C LEU A 161 -10.42 -2.59 -8.79
N ALA A 162 -9.52 -3.57 -8.87
CA ALA A 162 -9.29 -4.39 -10.07
C ALA A 162 -10.07 -5.70 -10.00
#